data_AF-A0A9W6XZD9-F1
#
_entry.id   AF-A0A9W6XZD9-F1
#
_cell.length_a   1.000
_cell.length_b   1.000
_cell.length_c   1.000
_cell.angle_alpha   90.00
_cell.angle_beta   90.00
_cell.angle_gamma   90.00
#
_symmetry.space_group_name_H-M   'P 1'
#
loop_
_entity.id
_entity.type
_entity.pdbx_description
1 polymer ?
#
loop_
_entity_poly.entity_id
_entity_poly.type
_entity_poly.pdbx_seq_one_letter_code
_entity_poly.pdbx_strand_id
1 'polypeptide(L)'
;MQHIFPQHAHDVFHGVPLVYPREIDDACERIRDATDGLGVDEKVLVDELSALSTSDRLLLIYRYKDLYREELKDTLSRDTVGDFRFLLLLLTMPLPEVEAFVLNVATSGNGTKERLLYPVRHYRVLDS
;
A
#
# COMPACT_ATOMS: atom_id res chain seq x y z
N MET A 1 -24.53 7.29 -3.98
CA MET A 1 -23.18 7.85 -4.22
C MET A 1 -22.17 7.10 -3.34
N GLN A 2 -22.10 5.76 -3.46
CA GLN A 2 -21.41 4.89 -2.48
C GLN A 2 -20.38 3.91 -3.12
N HIS A 3 -20.06 4.02 -4.41
CA HIS A 3 -19.24 3.01 -5.11
C HIS A 3 -17.79 3.42 -5.42
N ILE A 4 -17.26 4.48 -4.80
CA ILE A 4 -15.88 4.93 -5.06
C ILE A 4 -14.88 4.31 -4.07
N PHE A 5 -15.33 3.95 -2.87
CA PHE A 5 -14.47 3.44 -1.82
C PHE A 5 -14.81 1.98 -1.50
N PRO A 6 -13.79 1.12 -1.26
CA PRO A 6 -14.03 -0.25 -0.80
C PRO A 6 -14.77 -0.22 0.55
N GLN A 7 -15.64 -1.22 0.78
CA GLN A 7 -16.52 -1.27 1.96
C GLN A 7 -15.77 -1.06 3.28
N HIS A 8 -14.57 -1.64 3.40
CA HIS A 8 -13.74 -1.49 4.59
C HIS A 8 -13.30 -0.04 4.88
N ALA A 9 -13.09 0.80 3.85
CA ALA A 9 -12.79 2.22 4.05
C ALA A 9 -13.98 2.97 4.64
N HIS A 10 -15.19 2.64 4.18
CA HIS A 10 -16.44 3.18 4.72
C HIS A 10 -16.62 2.74 6.18
N ASP A 11 -16.41 1.46 6.47
CA ASP A 11 -16.55 0.91 7.82
C ASP A 11 -15.61 1.60 8.83
N VAL A 12 -14.34 1.82 8.46
CA VAL A 12 -13.38 2.58 9.26
C VAL A 12 -13.86 4.00 9.51
N PHE A 13 -14.32 4.70 8.47
CA PHE A 13 -14.81 6.07 8.59
C PHE A 13 -16.01 6.20 9.55
N HIS A 14 -16.85 5.16 9.60
CA HIS A 14 -18.01 5.08 10.48
C HIS A 14 -17.73 4.44 11.84
N GLY A 15 -16.46 4.12 12.15
CA GLY A 15 -16.07 3.53 13.43
C GLY A 15 -16.57 2.10 13.63
N VAL A 16 -16.91 1.40 12.54
CA VAL A 16 -17.29 -0.01 12.58
C VAL A 16 -16.00 -0.84 12.75
N PRO A 17 -15.95 -1.77 13.72
CA PRO A 17 -14.79 -2.65 13.88
C PRO A 17 -14.54 -3.47 12.61
N LEU A 18 -13.31 -3.45 12.11
CA LEU A 18 -12.89 -4.30 11.00
C LEU A 18 -12.73 -5.75 11.48
N VAL A 19 -13.16 -6.68 10.63
CA VAL A 19 -12.89 -8.12 10.79
C VAL A 19 -11.78 -8.47 9.81
N TYR A 20 -10.72 -9.08 10.32
CA TYR A 20 -9.55 -9.44 9.52
C TYR A 20 -9.57 -10.94 9.21
N PRO A 21 -9.52 -11.33 7.92
CA PRO A 21 -9.27 -12.72 7.54
C PRO A 21 -7.89 -13.17 8.02
N ARG A 22 -7.73 -14.47 8.24
CA ARG A 22 -6.46 -15.06 8.68
C ARG A 22 -5.33 -14.78 7.69
N GLU A 23 -5.66 -14.75 6.41
CA GLU A 23 -4.72 -14.48 5.33
C GLU A 23 -4.06 -13.10 5.48
N ILE A 24 -4.79 -12.12 6.02
CA ILE A 24 -4.27 -10.77 6.31
C ILE A 24 -3.36 -10.78 7.54
N ASP A 25 -3.69 -11.57 8.57
CA ASP A 25 -2.81 -11.77 9.72
C ASP A 25 -1.48 -12.40 9.28
N ASP A 26 -1.55 -13.50 8.52
CA ASP A 26 -0.37 -14.21 8.05
C ASP A 26 0.49 -13.33 7.10
N ALA A 27 -0.14 -12.46 6.29
CA ALA A 27 0.57 -11.51 5.44
C ALA A 27 1.27 -10.40 6.27
N CYS A 28 0.62 -9.90 7.32
CA CYS A 28 1.24 -8.95 8.26
C CYS A 28 2.50 -9.55 8.90
N GLU A 29 2.42 -10.81 9.34
CA GLU A 29 3.54 -11.53 9.95
C GLU A 29 4.69 -11.72 8.95
N ARG A 30 4.41 -12.18 7.73
CA ARG A 30 5.44 -12.36 6.70
C ARG A 30 6.13 -11.06 6.30
N ILE A 31 5.37 -9.96 6.20
CA ILE A 31 5.93 -8.63 5.95
C ILE A 31 6.81 -8.19 7.13
N ARG A 32 6.35 -8.39 8.37
CA ARG A 32 7.13 -8.03 9.56
C ARG A 32 8.45 -8.78 9.57
N ASP A 33 8.43 -10.09 9.40
CA ASP A 33 9.63 -10.94 9.35
C ASP A 33 10.57 -10.55 8.21
N ALA A 34 10.03 -10.19 7.04
CA ALA A 34 10.83 -9.71 5.90
C ALA A 34 11.53 -8.37 6.14
N THR A 35 11.09 -7.62 7.16
CA THR A 35 11.67 -6.32 7.55
C THR A 35 12.46 -6.38 8.86
N ASP A 36 12.38 -7.48 9.61
CA ASP A 36 13.05 -7.65 10.90
C ASP A 36 14.43 -8.29 10.73
N GLY A 37 15.50 -7.49 10.76
CA GLY A 37 16.88 -7.99 10.71
C GLY A 37 17.87 -7.13 9.93
N LEU A 38 19.01 -7.73 9.55
CA LEU A 38 20.07 -7.08 8.77
C LEU A 38 19.77 -7.16 7.27
N GLY A 39 18.78 -6.39 6.83
CA GLY A 39 18.37 -6.29 5.43
C GLY A 39 16.88 -6.58 5.24
N VAL A 40 16.38 -6.27 4.05
CA VAL A 40 14.98 -6.49 3.67
C VAL A 40 14.89 -7.62 2.67
N ASP A 41 13.98 -8.56 2.90
CA ASP A 41 13.60 -9.53 1.86
C ASP A 41 12.61 -8.88 0.88
N GLU A 42 13.18 -8.19 -0.10
CA GLU A 42 12.44 -7.47 -1.13
C GLU A 42 11.46 -8.38 -1.89
N LYS A 43 11.80 -9.67 -2.05
CA LYS A 43 10.97 -10.62 -2.78
C LYS A 43 9.70 -10.94 -2.01
N VAL A 44 9.81 -11.22 -0.71
CA VAL A 44 8.63 -11.47 0.14
C VAL A 44 7.68 -10.28 0.12
N LEU A 45 8.21 -9.05 0.24
CA LEU A 45 7.38 -7.84 0.20
C LEU A 45 6.60 -7.70 -1.11
N VAL A 46 7.23 -8.00 -2.26
CA VAL A 46 6.55 -7.94 -3.56
C VAL A 46 5.51 -9.04 -3.67
N ASP A 47 5.85 -10.27 -3.31
CA ASP A 47 4.96 -11.42 -3.43
C ASP A 47 3.70 -11.22 -2.57
N GLU A 48 3.84 -10.79 -1.32
CA GLU A 48 2.71 -10.50 -0.43
C GLU A 48 1.84 -9.33 -0.92
N LEU A 49 2.45 -8.18 -1.25
CA LEU A 49 1.66 -7.00 -1.63
C LEU A 49 1.02 -7.13 -3.02
N SER A 50 1.66 -7.84 -3.95
CA SER A 50 1.12 -8.02 -5.31
C SER A 50 0.00 -9.05 -5.37
N ALA A 51 -0.03 -10.03 -4.47
CA ALA A 51 -1.09 -11.04 -4.39
C ALA A 51 -2.43 -10.48 -3.86
N LEU A 52 -2.40 -9.36 -3.13
CA LEU A 52 -3.57 -8.78 -2.48
C LEU A 52 -4.37 -7.85 -3.41
N SER A 53 -5.70 -7.95 -3.32
CA SER A 53 -6.62 -6.98 -3.94
C SER A 53 -6.52 -5.61 -3.26
N THR A 54 -7.04 -4.55 -3.89
CA THR A 54 -7.05 -3.20 -3.30
C THR A 54 -7.75 -3.16 -1.94
N SER A 55 -8.85 -3.90 -1.80
CA SER A 55 -9.60 -4.01 -0.53
C SER A 55 -8.79 -4.75 0.54
N ASP A 56 -8.10 -5.83 0.16
CA ASP A 56 -7.29 -6.62 1.08
C ASP A 56 -6.04 -5.87 1.54
N ARG A 57 -5.41 -5.09 0.65
CA ARG A 57 -4.30 -4.20 1.03
C ARG A 57 -4.74 -3.16 2.04
N LEU A 58 -5.96 -2.63 1.90
CA LEU A 58 -6.50 -1.70 2.88
C LEU A 58 -6.67 -2.38 4.25
N LEU A 59 -7.22 -3.60 4.28
CA LEU A 59 -7.29 -4.39 5.51
C LEU A 59 -5.91 -4.67 6.09
N LEU A 60 -4.93 -5.02 5.26
CA LEU A 60 -3.54 -5.25 5.66
C LEU A 60 -2.95 -4.01 6.32
N ILE A 61 -3.12 -2.82 5.74
CA ILE A 61 -2.58 -1.57 6.30
C ILE A 61 -3.16 -1.30 7.69
N TYR A 62 -4.49 -1.42 7.85
CA TYR A 62 -5.13 -1.23 9.15
C TYR A 62 -4.69 -2.32 10.15
N ARG A 63 -4.63 -3.57 9.70
CA ARG A 63 -4.26 -4.70 10.54
C ARG A 63 -2.81 -4.62 11.03
N TYR A 64 -1.89 -4.25 10.14
CA TYR A 64 -0.47 -4.10 10.45
C TYR A 64 -0.27 -3.05 11.56
N LYS A 65 -1.00 -1.92 11.46
CA LYS A 65 -1.01 -0.89 12.50
C LYS A 65 -1.59 -1.40 13.83
N ASP A 66 -2.66 -2.18 13.80
CA ASP A 66 -3.26 -2.75 15.00
C ASP A 66 -2.32 -3.73 15.71
N LEU A 67 -1.62 -4.57 14.95
CA LEU A 67 -0.69 -5.59 15.47
C LEU A 67 0.61 -5.00 16.00
N TYR A 68 1.26 -4.12 15.23
CA TYR A 68 2.62 -3.66 15.51
C TYR A 68 2.70 -2.22 16.03
N ARG A 69 1.58 -1.50 16.10
CA ARG A 69 1.50 -0.08 16.51
C ARG A 69 2.39 0.84 15.67
N GLU A 70 2.62 0.45 14.43
CA GLU A 70 3.47 1.13 13.46
C GLU A 70 2.76 1.15 12.11
N GLU A 71 2.86 2.25 11.35
CA GLU A 71 2.28 2.32 10.02
C GLU A 71 3.11 1.48 9.04
N LEU A 72 2.46 0.64 8.22
CA LEU A 72 3.15 -0.18 7.22
C LEU A 72 4.03 0.68 6.30
N LYS A 73 3.53 1.85 5.88
CA LYS A 73 4.29 2.80 5.04
C LYS A 73 5.59 3.27 5.69
N ASP A 74 5.61 3.40 7.02
CA ASP A 74 6.76 3.92 7.76
C ASP A 74 7.82 2.83 7.89
N THR A 75 7.40 1.58 8.17
CA THR A 75 8.28 0.40 8.10
C THR A 75 8.94 0.31 6.72
N LEU A 76 8.13 0.28 5.65
CA LEU A 76 8.65 0.16 4.29
C LEU A 76 9.56 1.33 3.91
N SER A 77 9.24 2.56 4.33
CA SER A 77 10.05 3.74 4.03
C SER A 77 11.43 3.72 4.69
N ARG A 78 11.51 3.17 5.91
CA ARG A 78 12.75 3.07 6.68
C ARG A 78 13.66 1.98 6.13
N ASP A 79 13.07 0.83 5.80
CA ASP A 79 13.85 -0.38 5.54
C ASP A 79 14.17 -0.55 4.04
N THR A 80 13.49 0.18 3.14
CA THR A 80 13.75 0.14 1.69
C THR A 80 14.20 1.49 1.10
N VAL A 81 14.85 1.49 -0.07
CA VAL A 81 15.36 2.70 -0.73
C VAL A 81 15.06 2.74 -2.24
N GLY A 82 15.26 3.90 -2.85
CA GLY A 82 15.21 4.07 -4.31
C GLY A 82 13.83 3.80 -4.93
N ASP A 83 13.85 3.27 -6.15
CA ASP A 83 12.64 2.96 -6.93
C ASP A 83 11.85 1.79 -6.34
N PHE A 84 12.53 0.88 -5.63
CA PHE A 84 11.89 -0.24 -4.96
C PHE A 84 10.97 0.24 -3.82
N ARG A 85 11.48 1.11 -2.95
CA ARG A 85 10.65 1.81 -1.95
C ARG A 85 9.46 2.50 -2.58
N PHE A 86 9.71 3.23 -3.67
CA PHE A 86 8.67 3.98 -4.36
C PHE A 86 7.53 3.04 -4.80
N LEU A 87 7.85 1.91 -5.44
CA LEU A 87 6.86 0.91 -5.84
C LEU A 87 6.05 0.39 -4.66
N LEU A 88 6.72 0.00 -3.56
CA LEU A 88 6.04 -0.54 -2.38
C LEU A 88 5.07 0.46 -1.76
N LEU A 89 5.47 1.73 -1.66
CA LEU A 89 4.58 2.78 -1.15
C LEU A 89 3.34 2.96 -2.02
N LEU A 90 3.48 2.94 -3.36
CA LEU A 90 2.33 3.02 -4.26
C LEU A 90 1.37 1.83 -4.07
N LEU A 91 1.89 0.63 -3.81
CA LEU A 91 1.05 -0.55 -3.58
C LEU A 91 0.24 -0.46 -2.29
N THR A 92 0.73 0.30 -1.30
CA THR A 92 0.08 0.50 0.01
C THR A 92 -0.82 1.74 0.07
N MET A 93 -1.06 2.44 -1.03
CA MET A 93 -1.87 3.67 -1.05
C MET A 93 -3.14 3.50 -1.89
N PRO A 94 -4.29 4.07 -1.48
CA PRO A 94 -5.43 4.26 -2.36
C PRO A 94 -5.06 5.09 -3.60
N LEU A 95 -5.69 4.83 -4.74
CA LEU A 95 -5.37 5.50 -6.01
C LEU A 95 -5.33 7.05 -5.92
N PRO A 96 -6.27 7.74 -5.25
CA PRO A 96 -6.18 9.20 -5.12
C PRO A 96 -4.93 9.67 -4.34
N GLU A 97 -4.49 8.89 -3.35
CA GLU A 97 -3.28 9.17 -2.59
C GLU A 97 -2.03 8.87 -3.41
N VAL A 98 -2.03 7.78 -4.19
CA VAL A 98 -1.00 7.45 -5.18
C VAL A 98 -0.83 8.61 -6.16
N GLU A 99 -1.92 9.12 -6.73
CA GLU A 99 -1.89 10.24 -7.66
C GLU A 99 -1.30 11.50 -7.02
N ALA A 100 -1.77 11.87 -5.82
CA ALA A 100 -1.26 13.02 -5.08
C ALA A 100 0.23 12.86 -4.72
N PHE A 101 0.64 11.65 -4.31
CA PHE A 101 2.02 11.32 -3.98
C PHE A 101 2.93 11.40 -5.20
N VAL A 102 2.53 10.79 -6.33
CA VAL A 102 3.27 10.85 -7.60
C VAL A 102 3.40 12.29 -8.08
N LEU A 103 2.32 13.09 -8.00
CA LEU A 103 2.35 14.51 -8.33
C LEU A 103 3.32 15.27 -7.45
N ASN A 104 3.27 15.07 -6.13
CA ASN A 104 4.18 15.72 -5.19
C ASN A 104 5.64 15.34 -5.44
N VAL A 105 5.93 14.06 -5.66
CA VAL A 105 7.30 13.58 -5.97
C VAL A 105 7.78 14.17 -7.30
N ALA A 106 6.90 14.26 -8.31
CA ALA A 106 7.24 14.84 -9.61
C ALA A 106 7.50 16.35 -9.56
N THR A 107 6.90 17.09 -8.61
CA THR A 107 7.05 18.55 -8.48
C THR A 107 8.06 18.99 -7.41
N SER A 108 8.53 18.07 -6.56
CA SER A 108 9.46 18.37 -5.45
C SER A 108 10.95 18.35 -5.85
N GLY A 109 11.29 18.19 -7.14
CA GLY A 109 12.68 18.06 -7.62
C GLY A 109 12.99 18.84 -8.89
N ASN A 110 14.30 19.03 -9.19
CA ASN A 110 14.83 19.79 -10.32
C ASN A 110 14.74 19.03 -11.68
N GLY A 111 13.62 18.37 -11.97
CA GLY A 111 13.37 17.64 -13.22
C GLY A 111 12.24 16.61 -13.14
N THR A 112 11.47 16.48 -14.23
CA THR A 112 10.27 15.65 -14.33
C THR A 112 10.61 14.17 -14.60
N LYS A 113 10.17 13.24 -13.74
CA LYS A 113 10.24 11.79 -14.03
C LYS A 113 8.97 11.31 -14.74
N GLU A 114 8.80 11.66 -16.01
CA GLU A 114 7.62 11.33 -16.84
C GLU A 114 7.32 9.82 -16.99
N ARG A 115 8.24 8.93 -16.60
CA ARG A 115 8.09 7.46 -16.72
C ARG A 115 7.14 6.82 -15.71
N LEU A 116 6.77 7.50 -14.62
CA LEU A 116 5.95 6.93 -13.54
C LEU A 116 4.43 7.10 -13.75
N LEU A 117 4.01 7.76 -14.84
CA LEU A 117 2.59 8.05 -15.13
C LEU A 117 1.82 6.89 -15.77
N TYR A 118 2.49 5.80 -16.17
CA TYR A 118 1.84 4.71 -16.92
C TYR A 118 0.87 3.81 -16.13
N PRO A 119 0.97 3.59 -14.80
CA PRO A 119 -0.02 2.77 -14.09
C PRO A 119 -1.37 3.48 -13.88
N VAL A 120 -1.39 4.81 -13.78
CA VAL A 120 -2.58 5.56 -13.36
C VAL A 120 -3.68 5.60 -14.44
N ARG A 121 -3.33 5.49 -15.73
CA ARG A 121 -4.33 5.52 -16.81
C ARG A 121 -5.04 4.19 -17.10
N HIS A 122 -4.47 3.04 -16.74
CA HIS A 122 -5.00 1.76 -17.23
C HIS A 122 -6.06 1.12 -16.32
N TYR A 123 -6.16 1.52 -15.06
CA TYR A 123 -7.21 1.00 -14.15
C TYR A 123 -8.61 1.56 -14.40
N ARG A 124 -8.77 2.56 -15.29
CA ARG A 124 -10.08 3.17 -15.57
C ARG A 124 -10.89 2.50 -16.69
N VAL A 125 -10.37 1.41 -17.30
CA VAL A 125 -10.99 0.78 -18.49
C VAL A 125 -11.47 -0.65 -18.23
N LEU A 126 -11.25 -1.24 -17.05
CA LEU A 126 -11.68 -2.62 -16.78
C LEU A 126 -12.92 -2.76 -15.89
N ASP A 127 -13.50 -1.65 -15.42
CA ASP A 127 -14.82 -1.64 -14.77
C ASP A 127 -15.86 -1.04 -15.73
N SER A 128 -16.24 -1.82 -16.76
CA SER A 128 -17.40 -1.59 -17.62
C SER A 128 -18.14 -2.90 -17.90
#